data_AF-A0A8E0VFH0-F1
#
_entry.id   AF-A0A8E0VFH0-F1
#
_cell.length_a   1.000
_cell.length_b   1.000
_cell.length_c   1.000
_cell.angle_alpha   90.00
_cell.angle_beta   90.00
_cell.angle_gamma   90.00
#
_symmetry.space_group_name_H-M   'P 1'
#
loop_
_entity.id
_entity.type
_entity.pdbx_description
1 polymer ?
#
loop_
_entity_poly.entity_id
_entity_poly.type
_entity_poly.pdbx_seq_one_letter_code
_entity_poly.pdbx_strand_id
1 'polypeptide(L)'
;DKYYFSRIQLFDSDEIVTPSLKRKIDRKKRKKLEKLERNGILIGKDATKLLRKAKKFELKNEDDPSQILRRKWSIAMLRAQGVKVKDDISLLKKSVNKVHKIKARRRKTWQERKQQVEQKQKERQAKREANIQQRKNQRLAKKLRRAKHRGRVFNLD
;
A
#
# COMPACT_ATOMS: atom_id res chain seq x y z
N ASP A 1 -36.70 -26.73 -26.45
CA ASP A 1 -36.01 -25.44 -26.19
C ASP A 1 -34.52 -25.51 -26.43
N LYS A 2 -34.13 -25.18 -27.66
CA LYS A 2 -32.76 -25.14 -28.19
C LYS A 2 -32.41 -23.68 -28.46
N TYR A 3 -31.86 -22.92 -27.50
CA TYR A 3 -31.22 -21.64 -27.81
C TYR A 3 -30.01 -21.39 -26.91
N TYR A 4 -28.84 -21.26 -27.54
CA TYR A 4 -27.53 -20.98 -26.94
C TYR A 4 -27.46 -19.59 -26.25
N PHE A 5 -28.42 -18.71 -26.56
CA PHE A 5 -28.44 -17.31 -26.13
C PHE A 5 -29.23 -17.04 -24.84
N SER A 6 -29.89 -18.03 -24.24
CA SER A 6 -30.65 -17.85 -22.98
C SER A 6 -29.79 -17.67 -21.72
N ARG A 7 -28.46 -17.81 -21.85
CA ARG A 7 -27.48 -17.57 -20.76
C ARG A 7 -26.71 -16.26 -20.90
N ILE A 8 -27.00 -15.46 -21.92
CA ILE A 8 -26.39 -14.13 -22.06
C ILE A 8 -27.20 -13.17 -21.18
N GLN A 9 -26.64 -12.81 -20.04
CA GLN A 9 -27.15 -11.69 -19.25
C GLN A 9 -26.83 -10.41 -20.03
N LEU A 10 -27.84 -9.83 -20.68
CA LEU A 10 -27.74 -8.61 -21.51
C LEU A 10 -27.49 -7.33 -20.69
N PHE A 11 -27.40 -7.43 -19.36
CA PHE A 11 -27.23 -6.30 -18.46
C PHE A 11 -26.22 -6.64 -17.37
N ASP A 12 -25.34 -5.68 -17.06
CA ASP A 12 -24.52 -5.77 -15.87
C ASP A 12 -25.42 -5.55 -14.65
N SER A 13 -25.44 -6.51 -13.73
CA SER A 13 -26.18 -6.42 -12.48
C SER A 13 -25.82 -5.19 -11.64
N ASP A 14 -24.65 -4.60 -11.84
CA ASP A 14 -24.24 -3.36 -11.17
C ASP A 14 -24.85 -2.09 -11.80
N GLU A 15 -25.38 -2.16 -13.04
CA GLU A 15 -26.02 -1.03 -13.74
C GLU A 15 -27.50 -0.84 -13.37
N ILE A 16 -28.18 -1.90 -12.93
CA ILE A 16 -29.63 -1.86 -12.58
C ILE A 16 -29.87 -1.29 -11.16
N VAL A 17 -28.83 -1.20 -10.34
CA VAL A 17 -28.96 -0.72 -8.97
C VAL A 17 -28.93 0.82 -8.98
N THR A 18 -30.11 1.44 -8.95
CA THR A 18 -30.21 2.89 -8.73
C THR A 18 -29.34 3.31 -7.53
N PRO A 19 -28.67 4.48 -7.56
CA PRO A 19 -27.80 4.91 -6.46
C PRO A 19 -28.48 4.88 -5.08
N SER A 20 -29.80 5.12 -5.05
CA SER A 20 -30.62 5.02 -3.83
C SER A 20 -30.78 3.59 -3.32
N LEU A 21 -30.98 2.60 -4.21
CA LEU A 21 -31.03 1.18 -3.87
C LEU A 21 -29.67 0.67 -3.41
N LYS A 22 -28.58 1.08 -4.05
CA LYS A 22 -27.21 0.71 -3.66
C LYS A 22 -26.90 1.16 -2.23
N ARG A 23 -27.24 2.42 -1.90
CA ARG A 23 -27.13 2.94 -0.54
C ARG A 23 -27.95 2.12 0.47
N LYS A 24 -29.16 1.69 0.12
CA LYS A 24 -29.99 0.82 0.97
C LYS A 24 -29.33 -0.54 1.21
N ILE A 25 -28.80 -1.18 0.16
CA ILE A 25 -28.08 -2.46 0.24
C ILE A 25 -26.83 -2.34 1.10
N ASP A 26 -26.00 -1.32 0.85
CA ASP A 26 -24.76 -1.08 1.60
C ASP A 26 -25.05 -0.80 3.08
N ARG A 27 -26.12 -0.04 3.38
CA ARG A 27 -26.60 0.18 4.75
C ARG A 27 -27.00 -1.12 5.43
N LYS A 28 -27.73 -2.02 4.72
CA LYS A 28 -28.14 -3.32 5.26
C LYS A 28 -26.93 -4.23 5.52
N LYS A 29 -25.97 -4.28 4.59
CA LYS A 29 -24.70 -5.00 4.75
C LYS A 29 -23.91 -4.49 5.96
N ARG A 30 -23.79 -3.16 6.11
CA ARG A 30 -23.11 -2.53 7.26
C ARG A 30 -23.76 -2.91 8.58
N LYS A 31 -25.10 -2.80 8.68
CA LYS A 31 -25.85 -3.20 9.88
C LYS A 31 -25.67 -4.70 10.21
N LYS A 32 -25.67 -5.57 9.19
CA LYS A 32 -25.41 -7.01 9.39
C LYS A 32 -24.00 -7.24 9.95
N LEU A 33 -22.98 -6.58 9.39
CA LEU A 33 -21.61 -6.68 9.87
C LEU A 33 -21.47 -6.14 11.30
N GLU A 34 -22.12 -5.03 11.63
CA GLU A 34 -22.10 -4.46 12.98
C GLU A 34 -22.72 -5.41 14.01
N LYS A 35 -23.82 -6.09 13.67
CA LYS A 35 -24.41 -7.13 14.53
C LYS A 35 -23.43 -8.29 14.78
N LEU A 36 -22.74 -8.75 13.74
CA LEU A 36 -21.72 -9.80 13.86
C LEU A 36 -20.55 -9.35 14.74
N GLU A 37 -20.11 -8.09 14.59
CA GLU A 37 -19.05 -7.50 15.41
C GLU A 37 -19.44 -7.36 16.88
N ARG A 38 -20.70 -7.03 17.18
CA ARG A 38 -21.24 -7.01 18.55
C ARG A 38 -21.18 -8.40 19.19
N ASN A 39 -21.38 -9.46 18.40
CA ASN A 39 -21.27 -10.85 18.84
C ASN A 39 -19.81 -11.39 18.77
N GLY A 40 -18.82 -10.53 18.53
CA GLY A 40 -17.41 -10.90 18.47
C GLY A 40 -17.01 -11.71 17.23
N ILE A 41 -17.86 -11.78 16.21
CA ILE A 41 -17.58 -12.48 14.95
C ILE A 41 -16.95 -11.48 14.00
N LEU A 42 -15.62 -11.58 13.85
CA LEU A 42 -14.84 -10.63 13.07
C LEU A 42 -14.64 -11.13 11.63
N ILE A 43 -15.09 -10.33 10.68
CA ILE A 43 -14.99 -10.61 9.25
C ILE A 43 -14.39 -9.39 8.55
N GLY A 44 -13.44 -9.61 7.65
CA GLY A 44 -12.84 -8.53 6.86
C GLY A 44 -11.39 -8.76 6.49
N LYS A 45 -10.80 -7.82 5.76
CA LYS A 45 -9.43 -7.93 5.25
C LYS A 45 -8.40 -7.18 6.11
N ASP A 46 -8.77 -6.00 6.63
CA ASP A 46 -7.88 -5.11 7.37
C ASP A 46 -7.51 -5.65 8.76
N ALA A 47 -6.32 -6.24 8.89
CA ALA A 47 -5.84 -6.84 10.14
C ALA A 47 -5.79 -5.85 11.32
N THR A 48 -5.42 -4.58 11.07
CA THR A 48 -5.34 -3.54 12.11
C THR A 48 -6.72 -3.18 12.67
N LYS A 49 -7.71 -3.02 11.79
CA LYS A 49 -9.10 -2.75 12.19
C LYS A 49 -9.69 -3.94 12.94
N LEU A 50 -9.42 -5.17 12.47
CA LEU A 50 -9.89 -6.39 13.12
C LEU A 50 -9.28 -6.55 14.52
N LEU A 51 -7.97 -6.33 14.68
CA LEU A 51 -7.32 -6.38 15.99
C LEU A 51 -7.92 -5.37 16.97
N ARG A 52 -8.20 -4.14 16.50
CA ARG A 52 -8.86 -3.12 17.33
C ARG A 52 -10.26 -3.54 17.76
N LYS A 53 -11.03 -4.16 16.86
CA LYS A 53 -12.37 -4.67 17.14
C LYS A 53 -12.33 -5.85 18.12
N ALA A 54 -11.37 -6.76 17.94
CA ALA A 54 -11.15 -7.90 18.83
C ALA A 54 -10.86 -7.44 20.26
N LYS A 55 -9.90 -6.52 20.45
CA LYS A 55 -9.58 -5.94 21.76
C LYS A 55 -10.76 -5.21 22.40
N LYS A 56 -11.54 -4.46 21.59
CA LYS A 56 -12.74 -3.77 22.08
C LYS A 56 -13.82 -4.76 22.52
N PHE A 57 -13.91 -5.91 21.85
CA PHE A 57 -14.82 -6.98 22.24
C PHE A 57 -14.34 -7.65 23.54
N GLU A 58 -13.05 -8.01 23.67
CA GLU A 58 -12.52 -8.57 24.93
C GLU A 58 -12.80 -7.68 26.14
N LEU A 59 -12.61 -6.36 26.01
CA LEU A 59 -12.83 -5.42 27.11
C LEU A 59 -14.31 -5.29 27.53
N LYS A 60 -15.24 -5.67 26.67
CA LYS A 60 -16.68 -5.43 26.88
C LYS A 60 -17.42 -6.62 27.47
N ASN A 61 -16.85 -7.81 27.45
CA ASN A 61 -17.61 -9.03 27.71
C ASN A 61 -17.08 -9.74 28.94
N GLU A 62 -17.94 -9.79 29.96
CA GLU A 62 -17.95 -10.84 30.98
C GLU A 62 -18.99 -11.87 30.51
N ASP A 63 -18.55 -12.82 29.68
CA ASP A 63 -19.46 -13.73 28.98
C ASP A 63 -19.91 -14.89 29.88
N ASP A 64 -21.23 -15.04 30.06
CA ASP A 64 -21.88 -16.25 30.56
C ASP A 64 -21.52 -17.46 29.65
N PRO A 65 -21.17 -18.65 30.20
CA PRO A 65 -20.87 -19.85 29.41
C PRO A 65 -21.91 -20.18 28.34
N SER A 66 -23.19 -19.87 28.55
CA SER A 66 -24.26 -20.06 27.56
C SER A 66 -24.05 -19.22 26.29
N GLN A 67 -23.60 -17.97 26.45
CA GLN A 67 -23.35 -17.06 25.32
C GLN A 67 -22.12 -17.48 24.51
N ILE A 68 -21.09 -18.00 25.19
CA ILE A 68 -19.89 -18.55 24.55
C ILE A 68 -20.26 -19.72 23.63
N LEU A 69 -21.10 -20.64 24.11
CA LEU A 69 -21.55 -21.79 23.33
C LEU A 69 -22.34 -21.36 22.09
N ARG A 70 -23.31 -20.44 22.25
CA ARG A 70 -24.10 -19.88 21.13
C ARG A 70 -23.21 -19.22 20.07
N ARG A 71 -22.17 -18.50 20.51
CA ARG A 71 -21.19 -17.87 19.61
C ARG A 71 -20.38 -18.91 18.84
N LYS A 72 -19.91 -19.96 19.49
CA LYS A 72 -19.17 -21.06 18.84
C LYS A 72 -19.98 -21.72 17.73
N TRP A 73 -21.26 -22.03 17.99
CA TRP A 73 -22.17 -22.57 16.97
C TRP A 73 -22.40 -21.60 15.81
N SER A 74 -22.60 -20.32 16.11
CA SER A 74 -22.74 -19.28 15.07
C SER A 74 -21.51 -19.18 14.17
N ILE A 75 -20.31 -19.28 14.76
CA ILE A 75 -19.04 -19.29 14.01
C ILE A 75 -18.92 -20.55 13.15
N ALA A 76 -19.25 -21.72 13.68
CA ALA A 76 -19.21 -22.99 12.94
C ALA A 76 -20.14 -22.95 11.72
N MET A 77 -21.36 -22.46 11.89
CA MET A 77 -22.33 -22.29 10.80
C MET A 77 -21.83 -21.33 9.73
N LEU A 78 -21.25 -20.19 10.12
CA LEU A 78 -20.68 -19.23 9.17
C LEU A 78 -19.48 -19.79 8.41
N ARG A 79 -18.64 -20.58 9.07
CA ARG A 79 -17.52 -21.29 8.42
C ARG A 79 -18.03 -22.31 7.41
N ALA A 80 -19.07 -23.08 7.74
CA ALA A 80 -19.71 -24.02 6.82
C ALA A 80 -20.33 -23.30 5.60
N GLN A 81 -20.85 -22.09 5.78
CA GLN A 81 -21.30 -21.23 4.69
C GLN A 81 -20.14 -20.71 3.80
N GLY A 82 -18.87 -20.89 4.20
CA GLY A 82 -17.69 -20.40 3.49
C GLY A 82 -17.25 -18.99 3.91
N VAL A 83 -17.81 -18.43 4.99
CA VAL A 83 -17.42 -17.12 5.50
C VAL A 83 -16.12 -17.23 6.30
N LYS A 84 -15.12 -16.42 5.91
CA LYS A 84 -13.79 -16.37 6.56
C LYS A 84 -13.84 -15.59 7.88
N VAL A 85 -14.20 -16.28 8.96
CA VAL A 85 -14.20 -15.74 10.33
C VAL A 85 -12.78 -15.69 10.89
N LYS A 86 -12.39 -14.56 11.51
CA LYS A 86 -11.06 -14.30 12.09
C LYS A 86 -11.16 -14.02 13.60
N ASP A 87 -11.25 -15.08 14.38
CA ASP A 87 -11.49 -15.07 15.82
C ASP A 87 -10.21 -15.08 16.68
N ASP A 88 -9.08 -15.56 16.18
CA ASP A 88 -7.82 -15.61 16.95
C ASP A 88 -7.05 -14.28 16.96
N ILE A 89 -6.84 -13.75 18.17
CA ILE A 89 -6.17 -12.48 18.44
C ILE A 89 -4.66 -12.57 18.25
N SER A 90 -4.05 -13.71 18.56
CA SER A 90 -2.61 -13.94 18.37
C SER A 90 -2.26 -13.88 16.88
N LEU A 91 -3.09 -14.47 16.03
CA LEU A 91 -2.95 -14.43 14.57
C LEU A 91 -3.21 -13.03 14.02
N LEU A 92 -4.19 -12.29 14.57
CA LEU A 92 -4.42 -10.89 14.22
C LEU A 92 -3.21 -10.01 14.54
N LYS A 93 -2.58 -10.17 15.71
CA LYS A 93 -1.33 -9.48 16.08
C LYS A 93 -0.20 -9.80 15.09
N LYS A 94 0.01 -11.08 14.76
CA LYS A 94 1.02 -11.51 13.76
C LYS A 94 0.75 -10.89 12.38
N SER A 95 -0.51 -10.86 11.95
CA SER A 95 -0.92 -10.26 10.68
C SER A 95 -0.68 -8.75 10.64
N VAL A 96 -1.00 -8.05 11.73
CA VAL A 96 -0.67 -6.62 11.89
C VAL A 96 0.83 -6.39 11.78
N ASN A 97 1.65 -7.18 12.48
CA ASN A 97 3.11 -7.07 12.41
C ASN A 97 3.63 -7.31 10.99
N LYS A 98 3.07 -8.26 10.24
CA LYS A 98 3.41 -8.50 8.83
C LYS A 98 3.09 -7.28 7.97
N VAL A 99 1.94 -6.65 8.16
CA VAL A 99 1.57 -5.41 7.46
C VAL A 99 2.56 -4.28 7.77
N HIS A 100 2.95 -4.11 9.04
CA HIS A 100 3.96 -3.11 9.43
C HIS A 100 5.32 -3.38 8.78
N LYS A 101 5.80 -4.63 8.79
CA LYS A 101 7.06 -5.03 8.13
C LYS A 101 7.04 -4.73 6.63
N ILE A 102 5.94 -5.06 5.95
CA ILE A 102 5.79 -4.76 4.51
C ILE A 102 5.84 -3.26 4.25
N LYS A 103 5.14 -2.45 5.06
CA LYS A 103 5.15 -0.99 4.94
C LYS A 103 6.54 -0.41 5.21
N ALA A 104 7.24 -0.90 6.22
CA ALA A 104 8.61 -0.48 6.53
C ALA A 104 9.57 -0.81 5.37
N ARG A 105 9.50 -2.03 4.83
CA ARG A 105 10.29 -2.43 3.65
C ARG A 105 10.02 -1.51 2.47
N ARG A 106 8.74 -1.26 2.16
CA ARG A 106 8.35 -0.33 1.09
C ARG A 106 8.95 1.06 1.34
N ARG A 107 8.79 1.61 2.54
CA ARG A 107 9.38 2.92 2.90
C ARG A 107 10.88 2.96 2.64
N LYS A 108 11.63 1.95 3.10
CA LYS A 108 13.07 1.84 2.88
C LYS A 108 13.42 1.81 1.39
N THR A 109 12.78 0.93 0.62
CA THR A 109 13.04 0.82 -0.84
C THR A 109 12.75 2.12 -1.58
N TRP A 110 11.74 2.89 -1.16
CA TRP A 110 11.43 4.19 -1.75
C TRP A 110 12.45 5.27 -1.36
N GLN A 111 12.98 5.23 -0.14
CA GLN A 111 14.06 6.12 0.29
C GLN A 111 15.36 5.82 -0.48
N GLU A 112 15.75 4.56 -0.60
CA GLU A 112 16.91 4.13 -1.38
C GLU A 112 16.80 4.57 -2.85
N ARG A 113 15.62 4.40 -3.47
CA ARG A 113 15.38 4.87 -4.83
C ARG A 113 15.54 6.38 -4.98
N LYS A 114 15.02 7.17 -4.03
CA LYS A 114 15.16 8.63 -4.05
C LYS A 114 16.63 9.04 -3.93
N GLN A 115 17.38 8.43 -3.01
CA GLN A 115 18.81 8.69 -2.83
C GLN A 115 19.60 8.33 -4.08
N GLN A 116 19.32 7.17 -4.70
CA GLN A 116 19.97 6.77 -5.96
C GLN A 116 19.69 7.75 -7.10
N VAL A 117 18.47 8.27 -7.21
CA VAL A 117 18.13 9.28 -8.22
C VAL A 117 18.90 10.58 -7.97
N GLU A 118 18.93 11.06 -6.74
CA GLU A 118 19.67 12.26 -6.36
C GLU A 118 21.17 12.11 -6.62
N GLN A 119 21.75 10.97 -6.25
CA GLN A 119 23.16 10.68 -6.51
C GLN A 119 23.46 10.68 -8.01
N LYS A 120 22.64 10.00 -8.82
CA LYS A 120 22.80 9.99 -10.29
C LYS A 120 22.68 11.39 -10.90
N GLN A 121 21.82 12.24 -10.36
CA GLN A 121 21.73 13.64 -10.79
C GLN A 121 23.04 14.35 -10.47
N LYS A 122 23.48 14.32 -9.20
CA LYS A 122 24.72 14.95 -8.73
C LYS A 122 25.94 14.51 -9.54
N GLU A 123 26.08 13.21 -9.80
CA GLU A 123 27.17 12.67 -10.63
C GLU A 123 27.14 13.22 -12.06
N ARG A 124 25.96 13.35 -12.68
CA ARG A 124 25.82 13.94 -14.02
C ARG A 124 26.18 15.42 -14.02
N GLN A 125 25.76 16.17 -13.00
CA GLN A 125 26.11 17.58 -12.86
C GLN A 125 27.62 17.76 -12.64
N ALA A 126 28.24 17.00 -11.73
CA ALA A 126 29.68 17.03 -11.49
C ALA A 126 30.50 16.71 -12.75
N LYS A 127 30.11 15.69 -13.52
CA LYS A 127 30.74 15.38 -14.83
C LYS A 127 30.61 16.53 -15.82
N ARG A 128 29.45 17.19 -15.87
CA ARG A 128 29.23 18.35 -16.74
C ARG A 128 30.12 19.52 -16.34
N GLU A 129 30.21 19.83 -15.06
CA GLU A 129 31.06 20.90 -14.52
C GLU A 129 32.53 20.63 -14.82
N ALA A 130 33.02 19.41 -14.54
CA ALA A 130 34.39 19.01 -14.85
C ALA A 130 34.71 19.16 -16.35
N ASN A 131 33.81 18.71 -17.23
CA ASN A 131 33.98 18.86 -18.68
C ASN A 131 34.00 20.33 -19.13
N ILE A 132 33.17 21.18 -18.52
CA ILE A 132 33.16 22.63 -18.81
C ILE A 132 34.48 23.27 -18.36
N GLN A 133 34.97 22.94 -17.16
CA GLN A 133 36.25 23.46 -16.67
C GLN A 133 37.42 22.98 -17.52
N GLN A 134 37.44 21.71 -17.91
CA GLN A 134 38.46 21.18 -18.82
C GLN A 134 38.46 21.93 -20.15
N ARG A 135 37.28 22.21 -20.74
CA ARG A 135 37.17 23.01 -21.98
C ARG A 135 37.66 24.45 -21.79
N LYS A 136 37.39 25.08 -20.66
CA LYS A 136 37.91 26.42 -20.33
C LYS A 136 39.44 26.40 -20.24
N ASN A 137 40.00 25.45 -19.50
CA ASN A 137 41.44 25.30 -19.31
C ASN A 137 42.16 24.99 -20.63
N GLN A 138 41.59 24.11 -21.47
CA GLN A 138 42.14 23.84 -22.81
C GLN A 138 42.14 25.08 -23.71
N ARG A 139 41.07 25.90 -23.68
CA ARG A 139 41.01 27.17 -24.42
C ARG A 139 42.08 28.15 -23.92
N LEU A 140 42.25 28.28 -22.61
CA LEU A 140 43.28 29.11 -21.99
C LEU A 140 44.69 28.63 -22.39
N ALA A 141 44.98 27.34 -22.23
CA ALA A 141 46.26 26.73 -22.58
C ALA A 141 46.59 26.90 -24.08
N LYS A 142 45.60 26.76 -24.97
CA LYS A 142 45.77 27.02 -26.41
C LYS A 142 46.12 28.49 -26.70
N LYS A 143 45.48 29.44 -26.01
CA LYS A 143 45.80 30.87 -26.11
C LYS A 143 47.22 31.14 -25.63
N LEU A 144 47.60 30.60 -24.46
CA LEU A 144 48.93 30.76 -23.88
C LEU A 144 50.02 30.18 -24.79
N ARG A 145 49.81 28.97 -25.34
CA ARG A 145 50.74 28.34 -26.30
C ARG A 145 50.96 29.20 -27.55
N ARG A 146 49.88 29.80 -28.09
CA ARG A 146 49.97 30.72 -29.24
C ARG A 146 50.70 32.02 -28.90
N ALA A 147 50.52 32.57 -27.70
CA ALA A 147 51.23 33.75 -27.24
C ALA A 147 52.74 33.47 -27.09
N LYS A 148 53.11 32.34 -26.46
CA LYS A 148 54.50 31.90 -26.30
C LYS A 148 55.22 31.73 -27.64
N HIS A 149 54.58 31.10 -28.64
CA HIS A 149 55.16 30.96 -29.98
C HIS A 149 55.40 32.32 -30.68
N ARG A 150 54.66 33.37 -30.29
CA ARG A 150 54.84 34.74 -30.79
C ARG A 150 55.79 35.57 -29.92
N GLY A 151 56.52 34.96 -28.99
CA GLY A 151 57.45 35.64 -28.09
C GLY A 151 56.77 36.43 -26.95
N ARG A 152 55.44 36.36 -26.81
CA ARG A 152 54.71 37.02 -25.71
C ARG A 152 54.62 36.07 -24.52
N VAL A 153 55.51 36.25 -23.55
CA VAL A 153 55.51 35.48 -22.30
C VAL A 153 54.80 36.31 -21.24
N PHE A 154 53.71 35.79 -20.68
CA PHE A 154 53.08 36.36 -19.49
C PHE A 154 53.56 35.54 -18.31
N ASN A 155 54.26 36.17 -17.36
CA ASN A 155 54.49 35.60 -16.04
C ASN A 155 53.13 35.63 -15.33
N LEU A 156 52.55 34.44 -15.14
CA LEU A 156 51.36 34.25 -14.33
C LEU A 156 51.88 33.59 -13.05
N ASP A 157 52.03 34.38 -11.99
CA ASP A 157 52.20 33.89 -10.63
C ASP A 157 50.93 33.17 -10.15
#